data_AF-A0AAF1AWK7-F1
#
_entry.id   AF-A0AAF1AWK7-F1
#
_cell.length_a   1.000
_cell.length_b   1.000
_cell.length_c   1.000
_cell.angle_alpha   90.00
_cell.angle_beta   90.00
_cell.angle_gamma   90.00
#
_symmetry.space_group_name_H-M   'P 1'
#
loop_
_entity.id
_entity.type
_entity.pdbx_description
1 polymer ?
#
loop_
_entity_poly.entity_id
_entity_poly.type
_entity_poly.pdbx_seq_one_letter_code
_entity_poly.pdbx_strand_id
1 'polypeptide(L)' 'MPHYHEVEATRAFKPILGEYYQFDYTPFYKSLWSTLKDCVYVEEDEQNKGIYWYNNKF' A
#
# COMPACT_ATOMS: atom_id res chain seq x y z
N MET A 1 -8.51 9.04 17.07
CA MET A 1 -7.35 8.91 17.98
C MET A 1 -6.28 9.85 17.48
N PRO A 2 -5.74 10.75 18.31
CA PRO A 2 -4.79 11.75 17.86
C PRO A 2 -3.35 11.18 17.78
N HIS A 3 -2.50 11.81 16.97
CA HIS A 3 -1.15 11.32 16.62
C HIS A 3 -0.26 10.97 17.84
N TYR A 4 -0.41 11.71 18.95
CA TYR A 4 0.38 11.49 20.18
C TYR A 4 0.04 10.20 20.93
N HIS A 5 -1.08 9.54 20.61
CA HIS A 5 -1.44 8.24 21.17
C HIS A 5 -1.12 7.07 20.21
N GLU A 6 -0.59 7.29 19.00
CA GLU A 6 -0.35 6.20 18.03
C GLU A 6 0.57 5.10 18.57
N VAL A 7 1.51 5.47 19.44
CA VAL A 7 2.40 4.52 20.11
C VAL A 7 1.62 3.60 21.07
N GLU A 8 0.63 4.14 21.77
CA GLU A 8 -0.25 3.39 22.68
C GLU A 8 -1.13 2.42 21.90
N ALA A 9 -1.78 2.90 20.82
CA ALA A 9 -2.56 2.04 19.92
C ALA A 9 -1.69 0.92 19.35
N THR A 10 -0.52 1.24 18.81
CA THR A 10 0.36 0.26 18.19
C THR A 10 0.76 -0.83 19.20
N ARG A 11 1.04 -0.47 20.45
CA ARG A 11 1.34 -1.45 21.51
C ARG A 11 0.13 -2.33 21.85
N ALA A 12 -1.08 -1.78 21.85
CA ALA A 12 -2.30 -2.56 22.07
C ALA A 12 -2.63 -3.49 20.89
N PHE A 13 -2.37 -3.06 19.65
CA PHE A 13 -2.66 -3.85 18.45
C PHE A 13 -1.64 -4.95 18.16
N LYS A 14 -0.35 -4.75 18.47
CA LYS A 14 0.71 -5.75 18.27
C LYS A 14 0.37 -7.16 18.79
N PRO A 15 -0.07 -7.35 20.05
CA PRO A 15 -0.40 -8.68 20.56
C PRO A 15 -1.66 -9.28 19.92
N ILE A 16 -2.58 -8.44 19.42
CA ILE A 16 -3.81 -8.89 18.74
C ILE A 16 -3.48 -9.42 17.35
N LEU A 17 -2.62 -8.72 16.63
CA LEU A 17 -2.22 -9.08 15.25
C LEU A 17 -1.21 -10.23 15.23
N GLY A 18 -0.36 -10.36 16.25
CA GLY A 18 0.61 -11.46 16.35
C GLY A 18 1.49 -11.54 15.10
N GLU A 19 1.45 -12.69 14.41
CA GLU A 19 2.21 -12.95 13.18
C GLU A 19 1.78 -12.08 11.98
N TYR A 20 0.57 -11.53 12.02
CA TYR A 20 0.07 -10.64 10.96
C TYR A 20 0.54 -9.20 11.10
N TYR A 21 1.22 -8.85 12.20
CA TYR A 21 1.79 -7.51 12.35
C TYR A 21 2.99 -7.36 11.42
N GLN A 22 2.78 -6.64 10.31
CA GLN A 22 3.84 -6.25 9.38
C GLN A 22 4.18 -4.77 9.59
N PHE A 23 5.46 -4.47 9.70
CA PHE A 23 5.96 -3.11 9.81
C PHE A 23 6.94 -2.83 8.68
N ASP A 24 6.67 -1.78 7.91
CA ASP A 24 7.54 -1.30 6.84
C ASP A 24 8.45 -0.18 7.37
N TYR A 25 9.76 -0.34 7.18
CA TYR A 25 10.78 0.64 7.56
C TYR A 25 11.00 1.70 6.47
N THR A 26 10.35 1.59 5.32
CA THR A 26 10.50 2.50 4.19
C THR A 26 10.05 3.92 4.60
N PRO A 27 10.87 4.96 4.37
CA PRO A 27 10.47 6.33 4.63
C PRO A 27 9.19 6.70 3.87
N PHE A 28 8.26 7.38 4.54
CA PHE A 28 6.93 7.71 4.00
C PHE A 28 6.97 8.33 2.59
N TYR A 29 7.90 9.24 2.33
CA TYR A 29 8.00 9.87 1.00
C TYR A 29 8.39 8.88 -0.11
N LYS A 30 9.19 7.86 0.22
CA LYS A 30 9.64 6.85 -0.74
C LYS A 30 8.53 5.84 -1.02
N SER A 31 7.82 5.38 0.01
CA SER A 31 6.66 4.50 -0.15
C SER A 31 5.52 5.19 -0.90
N LEU A 32 5.29 6.48 -0.60
CA LEU A 32 4.34 7.30 -1.34
C LEU A 32 4.71 7.42 -2.83
N TRP A 33 5.99 7.69 -3.13
CA TRP A 33 6.45 7.81 -4.51
C TRP A 33 6.33 6.50 -5.30
N SER A 34 6.70 5.36 -4.71
CA SER A 34 6.52 4.05 -5.34
C SER A 34 5.04 3.74 -5.55
N THR A 35 4.18 4.00 -4.56
CA THR A 35 2.73 3.79 -4.71
C THR A 35 2.16 4.64 -5.84
N LEU A 36 2.53 5.92 -5.93
CA LEU A 36 2.06 6.79 -7.02
C LEU A 36 2.58 6.38 -8.41
N LYS A 37 3.76 5.76 -8.47
CA LYS A 37 4.33 5.26 -9.74
C LYS A 37 3.76 3.94 -10.18
N ASP A 38 3.60 3.02 -9.24
CA ASP A 38 3.30 1.61 -9.53
C ASP A 38 1.79 1.34 -9.49
N CYS A 39 1.04 2.08 -8.68
CA CYS A 39 -0.43 1.98 -8.60
C CYS A 39 -1.09 2.78 -9.73
N VAL A 40 -0.91 2.30 -10.96
CA VAL A 40 -1.52 2.85 -12.16
C VAL A 40 -2.80 2.10 -12.47
N TYR A 41 -3.85 2.82 -12.87
CA TYR A 41 -5.07 2.21 -13.39
C TYR A 41 -4.75 1.42 -14.66
N VAL A 42 -5.13 0.15 -14.69
CA VAL A 42 -4.95 -0.70 -15.86
C VAL A 42 -6.23 -0.64 -16.70
N GLU A 43 -6.11 -0.10 -17.91
CA GLU A 43 -7.20 -0.05 -18.87
C GLU A 43 -7.52 -1.47 -19.40
N GLU A 44 -8.80 -1.75 -19.61
CA GLU A 44 -9.26 -2.98 -20.25
C GLU A 44 -8.90 -2.96 -21.75
N ASP A 45 -8.43 -4.09 -22.27
CA ASP A 45 -8.21 -4.26 -23.70
C ASP A 45 -9.55 -4.17 -24.46
N GLU A 46 -9.64 -3.25 -25.44
CA GLU A 46 -10.84 -3.05 -26.26
C GLU A 46 -11.23 -4.32 -27.04
N GLN A 47 -10.26 -5.18 -27.37
CA GLN A 47 -10.50 -6.39 -28.16
C GLN A 47 -10.87 -7.60 -27.30
N ASN A 48 -10.37 -7.69 -26.07
CA ASN A 48 -10.58 -8.83 -25.17
C ASN A 48 -11.02 -8.36 -23.78
N LYS A 49 -12.33 -8.24 -23.58
CA LYS A 49 -12.93 -7.91 -22.29
C LYS A 49 -12.40 -8.86 -21.19
N GLY A 50 -11.83 -8.27 -20.14
CA GLY A 50 -11.30 -8.98 -18.97
C GLY A 50 -9.80 -9.23 -18.98
N ILE A 51 -9.07 -8.84 -20.03
CA ILE A 51 -7.60 -8.86 -20.03
C ILE A 51 -7.09 -7.44 -19.72
N TYR A 52 -6.36 -7.32 -18.61
CA TYR A 52 -5.76 -6.08 -18.13
C TYR A 52 -4.25 -6.11 -18.39
N TRP A 53 -3.76 -5.27 -19.29
CA TRP A 53 -2.33 -5.18 -19.61
C TRP A 53 -1.68 -4.04 -18.84
N TYR A 54 -0.81 -4.38 -17.89
CA TYR A 54 0.04 -3.38 -17.23
C TYR A 54 1.04 -2.82 -18.25
N ASN A 55 0.81 -1.58 -18.69
CA ASN A 55 1.62 -0.92 -19.69
C ASN A 55 2.30 0.28 -19.04
N ASN A 56 3.47 0.06 -18.43
CA ASN A 56 4.24 1.16 -17.87
C ASN A 56 4.82 2.00 -19.02
N LYS A 57 4.16 3.11 -19.35
CA LYS A 57 4.59 4.06 -20.39
C LYS A 57 5.67 5.04 -19.91
N PHE A 58 6.26 4.82 -18.72
CA PHE A 58 7.34 5.64 -18.14
C PHE A 58 8.54 4.81 -17.67
#